data_AF-B9MP34-F1
#
_entry.id   AF-B9MP34-F1
#
_cell.length_a   1.000
_cell.length_b   1.000
_cell.length_c   1.000
_cell.angle_alpha   90.00
_cell.angle_beta   90.00
_cell.angle_gamma   90.00
#
_symmetry.space_group_name_H-M   'P 1'
#
loop_
_entity.id
_entity.type
_entity.pdbx_description
1 polymer ?
#
loop_
_entity_poly.entity_id
_entity_poly.type
_entity_poly.pdbx_seq_one_letter_code
_entity_poly.pdbx_strand_id
1 'polypeptide(L)'
;MQNNNPNFNPFDVMVDIGECYAKVVKLPGNEKELCSDPECIENAEYVVVYEDGDEKIYLCRRHYNFIRTNTFCYVIENILDSNSVKEIPVVFGENRKVKVSYVGKVSDVLQETEEYLKAMGLLNDKETLNQEIFLTMLRSYDRVAYADVINDRIFAYLLDEFNDEYIITEKEWEEIKQRLGEYIL
;
A
#
# COMPACT_ATOMS: atom_id res chain seq x y z
N MET A 1 -22.02 14.52 24.14
CA MET A 1 -22.57 14.20 22.81
C MET A 1 -22.20 12.76 22.54
N GLN A 2 -23.14 11.90 22.15
CA GLN A 2 -22.82 10.58 21.61
C GLN A 2 -22.93 10.72 20.10
N ASN A 3 -21.83 10.45 19.38
CA ASN A 3 -21.82 10.47 17.93
C ASN A 3 -22.28 9.08 17.47
N ASN A 4 -23.57 8.94 17.20
CA ASN A 4 -24.11 7.74 16.59
C ASN A 4 -24.10 7.97 15.08
N ASN A 5 -22.96 7.73 14.41
CA ASN A 5 -23.01 7.46 12.97
C ASN A 5 -23.23 5.95 12.81
N PRO A 6 -24.48 5.47 12.67
CA PRO A 6 -24.78 4.04 12.55
C PRO A 6 -24.19 3.39 11.28
N ASN A 7 -23.59 4.18 10.40
CA ASN A 7 -23.02 3.74 9.12
C ASN A 7 -21.48 3.77 9.10
N PHE A 8 -20.78 4.04 10.22
CA PHE A 8 -19.32 3.95 10.21
C PHE A 8 -18.89 2.50 10.05
N ASN A 9 -18.36 2.18 8.87
CA ASN A 9 -17.67 0.92 8.59
C ASN A 9 -16.22 1.25 8.23
N PRO A 10 -15.22 0.85 9.04
CA PRO A 10 -13.83 1.15 8.76
C PRO A 10 -13.32 0.48 7.48
N PHE A 11 -13.91 -0.64 7.05
CA PHE A 11 -13.52 -1.30 5.81
C PHE A 11 -13.94 -0.47 4.58
N ASP A 12 -15.17 0.04 4.57
CA ASP A 12 -15.66 0.87 3.47
C ASP A 12 -14.80 2.14 3.34
N VAL A 13 -14.48 2.78 4.48
CA VAL A 13 -13.56 3.93 4.50
C VAL A 13 -12.18 3.60 3.92
N MET A 14 -11.62 2.43 4.23
CA MET A 14 -10.32 2.03 3.67
C MET A 14 -10.37 1.84 2.16
N VAL A 15 -11.44 1.19 1.66
CA VAL A 15 -11.70 0.99 0.23
C VAL A 15 -11.87 2.33 -0.47
N ASP A 16 -12.72 3.22 0.07
CA ASP A 16 -13.02 4.52 -0.53
C ASP A 16 -11.76 5.38 -0.66
N ILE A 17 -10.88 5.36 0.34
CA ILE A 17 -9.58 6.06 0.25
C ILE A 17 -8.64 5.34 -0.73
N GLY A 18 -8.62 4.01 -0.72
CA GLY A 18 -7.79 3.19 -1.61
C GLY A 18 -8.12 3.36 -3.10
N GLU A 19 -9.41 3.52 -3.41
CA GLU A 19 -9.96 3.74 -4.76
C GLU A 19 -10.07 5.23 -5.13
N CYS A 20 -9.50 6.13 -4.31
CA CYS A 20 -9.49 7.59 -4.51
C CYS A 20 -10.86 8.29 -4.48
N TYR A 21 -11.92 7.67 -3.95
CA TYR A 21 -13.21 8.34 -3.75
C TYR A 21 -13.24 9.23 -2.51
N ALA A 22 -12.26 9.07 -1.63
CA ALA A 22 -12.14 9.84 -0.40
C ALA A 22 -10.68 10.13 -0.05
N LYS A 23 -10.46 11.15 0.78
CA LYS A 23 -9.16 11.46 1.38
C LYS A 23 -9.28 11.87 2.82
N VAL A 24 -8.19 11.72 3.57
CA VAL A 24 -8.13 12.13 4.97
C VAL A 24 -7.53 13.53 5.08
N VAL A 25 -8.13 14.39 5.91
CA VAL A 25 -7.63 15.73 6.20
C VAL A 25 -7.48 15.88 7.71
N LYS A 26 -6.38 16.47 8.17
CA LYS A 26 -6.18 16.78 9.58
C LYS A 26 -7.09 17.95 10.00
N LEU A 27 -7.81 17.78 11.10
CA LEU A 27 -8.67 18.82 11.64
C LEU A 27 -7.84 19.97 12.25
N PRO A 28 -8.31 21.22 12.13
CA PRO A 28 -7.80 22.34 12.92
C PRO A 28 -7.94 22.05 14.43
N GLY A 29 -6.91 22.37 15.23
CA GLY A 29 -6.88 22.03 16.66
C GLY A 29 -7.94 22.71 17.54
N ASN A 30 -8.73 23.61 16.98
CA ASN A 30 -9.86 24.29 17.63
C ASN A 30 -11.22 23.61 17.36
N GLU A 31 -11.30 22.66 16.43
CA GLU A 31 -12.52 21.89 16.18
C GLU A 31 -12.68 20.79 17.23
N LYS A 32 -13.92 20.57 17.70
CA LYS A 32 -14.24 19.59 18.74
C LYS A 32 -15.35 18.69 18.24
N GLU A 33 -14.97 17.75 17.38
CA GLU A 33 -15.81 16.65 16.96
C GLU A 33 -15.39 15.36 17.68
N LEU A 34 -16.33 14.46 17.89
CA LEU A 34 -16.04 13.12 18.40
C LEU A 34 -15.79 12.17 17.24
N CYS A 35 -14.96 11.16 17.47
CA CYS A 35 -14.80 10.08 16.51
C CYS A 35 -16.17 9.48 16.13
N SER A 36 -16.33 9.17 14.84
CA SER A 36 -17.55 8.58 14.28
C SER A 36 -17.72 7.09 14.61
N ASP A 37 -16.67 6.43 15.11
CA ASP A 37 -16.78 5.08 15.64
C ASP A 37 -17.73 5.06 16.86
N PRO A 38 -18.83 4.30 16.84
CA PRO A 38 -19.88 4.36 17.87
C PRO A 38 -19.41 4.01 19.29
N GLU A 39 -18.34 3.22 19.42
CA GLU A 39 -17.79 2.81 20.72
C GLU A 39 -16.66 3.75 21.18
N CYS A 40 -16.33 4.76 20.38
CA CYS A 40 -15.25 5.69 20.65
C CYS A 40 -15.74 7.01 21.24
N ILE A 41 -15.12 7.40 22.35
CA ILE A 41 -15.39 8.68 23.04
C ILE A 41 -14.24 9.69 22.87
N GLU A 42 -13.23 9.37 22.07
CA GLU A 42 -12.08 10.24 21.83
C GLU A 42 -12.44 11.38 20.87
N ASN A 43 -11.77 12.53 21.04
CA ASN A 43 -11.87 13.63 20.10
C ASN A 43 -11.27 13.23 18.75
N ALA A 44 -11.92 13.64 17.68
CA ALA A 44 -11.40 13.50 16.34
C ALA A 44 -10.20 14.43 16.13
N GLU A 45 -9.20 13.92 15.41
CA GLU A 45 -8.06 14.69 14.92
C GLU A 45 -8.05 14.79 13.39
N TYR A 46 -8.85 13.97 12.72
CA TYR A 46 -8.90 13.84 11.27
C TYR A 46 -10.36 13.73 10.79
N VAL A 47 -10.59 14.09 9.53
CA VAL A 47 -11.85 13.93 8.83
C VAL A 47 -11.61 13.30 7.47
N VAL A 48 -12.42 12.29 7.13
CA VAL A 48 -12.50 11.75 5.78
C VAL A 48 -13.46 12.61 4.98
N VAL A 49 -13.00 13.05 3.81
CA VAL A 49 -13.73 13.91 2.88
C VAL A 49 -13.94 13.13 1.59
N TYR A 50 -15.20 12.95 1.20
CA TYR A 50 -15.61 12.30 -0.03
C TYR A 50 -15.67 13.29 -1.19
N GLU A 51 -15.36 12.85 -2.40
CA GLU A 51 -15.37 13.73 -3.59
C GLU A 51 -16.79 14.20 -3.95
N ASP A 52 -17.79 13.33 -3.80
CA ASP A 52 -19.17 13.54 -4.28
C ASP A 52 -20.22 13.70 -3.17
N GLY A 53 -19.85 14.17 -1.99
CA GLY A 53 -20.82 14.31 -0.89
C GLY A 53 -20.42 15.23 0.24
N ASP A 54 -21.44 15.63 1.02
CA ASP A 54 -21.28 16.35 2.28
C ASP A 54 -21.03 15.40 3.47
N GLU A 55 -20.91 14.09 3.20
CA GLU A 55 -20.61 13.10 4.23
C GLU A 55 -19.21 13.33 4.82
N LYS A 56 -19.15 13.32 6.15
CA LYS A 56 -17.91 13.50 6.91
C LYS A 56 -17.80 12.41 7.94
N ILE A 57 -16.69 11.67 7.89
CA ILE A 57 -16.35 10.68 8.90
C ILE A 57 -15.19 11.21 9.72
N TYR A 58 -15.40 11.35 11.02
CA TYR A 58 -14.41 11.91 11.94
C TYR A 58 -13.63 10.79 12.61
N LEU A 59 -12.30 10.89 12.58
CA LEU A 59 -11.40 9.87 13.12
C LEU A 59 -10.55 10.46 14.23
N CYS A 60 -10.54 9.80 15.40
CA CYS A 60 -9.49 10.03 16.38
C CYS A 60 -8.16 9.47 15.87
N ARG A 61 -7.06 9.79 16.53
CA ARG A 61 -5.73 9.31 16.13
C ARG A 61 -5.63 7.79 16.03
N ARG A 62 -6.26 7.06 16.95
CA ARG A 62 -6.23 5.59 16.96
C ARG A 62 -6.90 5.01 15.73
N HIS A 63 -8.12 5.45 15.41
CA HIS A 63 -8.85 4.96 14.25
C HIS A 63 -8.26 5.45 12.94
N TYR A 64 -7.72 6.67 12.88
CA TYR A 64 -6.92 7.11 11.75
C TYR A 64 -5.73 6.19 11.49
N ASN A 65 -4.93 5.84 12.51
CA ASN A 65 -3.79 4.95 12.34
C ASN A 65 -4.23 3.55 11.86
N PHE A 66 -5.38 3.06 12.33
CA PHE A 66 -5.95 1.80 11.88
C PHE A 66 -6.33 1.87 10.39
N ILE A 67 -7.13 2.87 9.98
CA ILE A 67 -7.48 3.11 8.57
C ILE A 67 -6.20 3.22 7.74
N ARG A 68 -5.29 4.12 8.10
CA ARG A 68 -4.01 4.36 7.40
C ARG A 68 -3.23 3.07 7.16
N THR A 69 -3.06 2.25 8.20
CA THR A 69 -2.26 1.02 8.09
C THR A 69 -2.89 0.01 7.14
N ASN A 70 -4.22 -0.09 7.12
CA ASN A 70 -4.92 -1.07 6.30
C ASN A 70 -5.20 -0.55 4.88
N THR A 71 -5.31 0.76 4.67
CA THR A 71 -5.42 1.36 3.32
C THR A 71 -4.17 1.12 2.49
N PHE A 72 -3.00 0.94 3.12
CA PHE A 72 -1.75 0.64 2.44
C PHE A 72 -1.81 -0.61 1.54
N CYS A 73 -2.65 -1.60 1.85
CA CYS A 73 -2.83 -2.77 1.00
C CYS A 73 -3.38 -2.38 -0.40
N TYR A 74 -4.37 -1.48 -0.45
CA TYR A 74 -4.93 -0.98 -1.72
C TYR A 74 -3.91 -0.16 -2.52
N VAL A 75 -3.01 0.55 -1.83
CA VAL A 75 -1.92 1.29 -2.48
C VAL A 75 -0.94 0.33 -3.16
N ILE A 76 -0.57 -0.74 -2.47
CA ILE A 76 0.31 -1.78 -3.04
C ILE A 76 -0.36 -2.48 -4.22
N GLU A 77 -1.65 -2.78 -4.12
CA GLU A 77 -2.43 -3.36 -5.22
C GLU A 77 -2.41 -2.48 -6.47
N ASN A 78 -2.69 -1.18 -6.32
CA ASN A 78 -2.63 -0.21 -7.43
C ASN A 78 -1.22 -0.12 -8.06
N ILE A 79 -0.16 -0.24 -7.27
CA ILE A 79 1.22 -0.25 -7.78
C ILE A 79 1.50 -1.53 -8.56
N LEU A 80 1.08 -2.70 -8.05
CA LEU A 80 1.33 -3.99 -8.65
C LEU A 80 0.52 -4.23 -9.93
N ASP A 81 -0.70 -3.71 -10.00
CA ASP A 81 -1.61 -3.85 -11.15
C ASP A 81 -1.44 -2.69 -12.16
N SER A 82 -0.51 -1.77 -11.92
CA SER A 82 -0.16 -0.70 -12.86
C SER A 82 0.43 -1.27 -14.16
N ASN A 83 0.06 -0.66 -15.30
CA ASN A 83 0.63 -0.96 -16.62
C ASN A 83 2.16 -0.71 -16.71
N SER A 84 2.77 -0.04 -15.73
CA SER A 84 4.22 0.15 -15.66
C SER A 84 4.95 -1.11 -15.20
N VAL A 85 4.27 -2.03 -14.51
CA VAL A 85 4.84 -3.29 -14.04
C VAL A 85 5.07 -4.22 -15.23
N LYS A 86 6.29 -4.78 -15.32
CA LYS A 86 6.68 -5.67 -16.41
C LYS A 86 7.04 -7.04 -15.88
N GLU A 87 6.48 -8.07 -16.49
CA GLU A 87 6.89 -9.44 -16.20
C GLU A 87 8.19 -9.79 -16.92
N ILE A 88 9.16 -10.31 -16.18
CA ILE A 88 10.43 -10.78 -16.70
C ILE A 88 10.48 -12.30 -16.53
N PRO A 89 10.60 -13.07 -17.63
CA PRO A 89 10.79 -14.51 -17.53
C PRO A 89 12.20 -14.79 -16.99
N VAL A 90 12.28 -15.56 -15.91
CA VAL A 90 13.53 -16.00 -15.30
C VAL A 90 13.59 -17.52 -15.36
N VAL A 91 14.70 -18.03 -15.89
CA VAL A 91 15.03 -19.46 -15.84
C VAL A 91 15.91 -19.67 -14.60
N PHE A 92 15.67 -20.72 -13.80
CA PHE A 92 16.54 -21.11 -12.69
C PHE A 92 16.57 -22.64 -12.47
N GLY A 93 17.52 -23.14 -11.68
CA GLY A 93 17.68 -24.57 -11.41
C GLY A 93 17.80 -25.41 -12.68
N GLU A 94 17.10 -26.56 -12.71
CA GLU A 94 17.01 -27.47 -13.87
C GLU A 94 16.04 -26.95 -14.96
N ASN A 95 16.27 -25.73 -15.46
CA ASN A 95 15.45 -25.06 -16.49
C ASN A 95 14.00 -24.75 -16.09
N ARG A 96 13.72 -24.56 -14.79
CA ARG A 96 12.44 -24.05 -14.34
C ARG A 96 12.27 -22.62 -14.80
N LYS A 97 11.06 -22.28 -15.26
CA LYS A 97 10.72 -20.94 -15.75
C LYS A 97 9.66 -20.34 -14.85
N VAL A 98 9.93 -19.14 -14.36
CA VAL A 98 8.99 -18.34 -13.59
C VAL A 98 8.92 -16.94 -14.18
N LYS A 99 7.91 -16.18 -13.78
CA LYS A 99 7.85 -14.75 -14.05
C LYS A 99 8.12 -13.97 -12.79
N VAL A 100 8.97 -12.95 -12.90
CA VAL A 100 9.24 -11.98 -11.83
C VAL A 100 8.74 -10.62 -12.30
N SER A 101 8.00 -9.93 -11.43
CA SER A 101 7.48 -8.61 -11.71
C SER A 101 8.55 -7.56 -11.44
N TYR A 102 8.96 -6.83 -12.47
CA TYR A 102 9.70 -5.59 -12.35
C TYR A 102 8.72 -4.47 -12.04
N VAL A 103 8.77 -3.97 -10.80
CA VAL A 103 7.84 -2.94 -10.30
C VAL A 103 8.27 -1.55 -10.77
N GLY A 104 9.58 -1.29 -10.79
CA GLY A 104 10.12 0.00 -11.22
C GLY A 104 11.47 0.33 -10.58
N LYS A 105 12.01 1.51 -10.87
CA LYS A 105 13.17 2.04 -10.15
C LYS A 105 12.77 2.47 -8.76
N VAL A 106 13.65 2.25 -7.78
CA VAL A 106 13.40 2.58 -6.37
C VAL A 106 13.04 4.05 -6.20
N SER A 107 13.78 4.97 -6.84
CA SER A 107 13.52 6.41 -6.73
C SER A 107 12.12 6.79 -7.19
N ASP A 108 11.71 6.25 -8.33
CA ASP A 108 10.51 6.66 -9.03
C ASP A 108 9.28 6.09 -8.29
N VAL A 109 9.34 4.79 -7.96
CA VAL A 109 8.25 4.11 -7.21
C VAL A 109 8.07 4.73 -5.83
N LEU A 110 9.15 5.02 -5.09
CA LEU A 110 9.03 5.65 -3.77
C LEU A 110 8.46 7.07 -3.85
N GLN A 111 8.91 7.87 -4.83
CA GLN A 111 8.41 9.22 -5.01
C GLN A 111 6.92 9.21 -5.36
N GLU A 112 6.51 8.43 -6.38
CA GLU A 112 5.12 8.34 -6.81
C GLU A 112 4.22 7.84 -5.67
N THR A 113 4.67 6.82 -4.92
CA THR A 113 3.92 6.30 -3.77
C THR A 113 3.82 7.33 -2.65
N GLU A 114 4.91 8.05 -2.34
CA GLU A 114 4.90 9.09 -1.32
C GLU A 114 3.95 10.24 -1.68
N GLU A 115 4.00 10.71 -2.93
CA GLU A 115 3.11 11.76 -3.44
C GLU A 115 1.64 11.33 -3.34
N TYR A 116 1.34 10.09 -3.74
CA TYR A 116 0.01 9.50 -3.62
C TYR A 116 -0.47 9.44 -2.16
N LEU A 117 0.34 8.89 -1.25
CA LEU A 117 -0.01 8.76 0.15
C LEU A 117 -0.22 10.13 0.82
N LYS A 118 0.55 11.15 0.43
CA LYS A 118 0.37 12.53 0.91
C LYS A 118 -0.93 13.13 0.35
N ALA A 119 -1.23 12.92 -0.93
CA ALA A 119 -2.45 13.41 -1.56
C ALA A 119 -3.73 12.83 -0.89
N MET A 120 -3.68 11.55 -0.49
CA MET A 120 -4.76 10.88 0.24
C MET A 120 -4.79 11.19 1.75
N GLY A 121 -3.80 11.94 2.25
CA GLY A 121 -3.68 12.27 3.66
C GLY A 121 -3.30 11.11 4.58
N LEU A 122 -2.69 10.07 4.01
CA LEU A 122 -2.16 8.90 4.72
C LEU A 122 -0.73 9.12 5.22
N LEU A 123 -0.01 10.06 4.61
CA LEU A 123 1.24 10.63 5.11
C LEU A 123 1.09 12.14 5.26
N ASN A 124 1.72 12.70 6.29
CA ASN A 124 1.86 14.15 6.39
C ASN A 124 3.06 14.68 5.59
N ASP A 125 3.10 15.99 5.32
CA ASP A 125 4.14 16.63 4.50
C ASP A 125 5.58 16.42 4.99
N LYS A 126 5.76 16.12 6.28
CA LYS A 126 7.06 15.88 6.91
C LYS A 126 7.44 14.41 6.96
N GLU A 127 6.49 13.50 6.75
CA GLU A 127 6.76 12.08 6.63
C GLU A 127 7.34 11.78 5.25
N THR A 128 8.30 10.86 5.22
CA THR A 128 8.91 10.36 4.00
C THR A 128 8.78 8.85 3.96
N LEU A 129 8.46 8.30 2.79
CA LEU A 129 8.42 6.87 2.57
C LEU A 129 9.82 6.38 2.23
N ASN A 130 10.47 5.71 3.19
CA ASN A 130 11.76 5.11 2.93
C ASN A 130 11.61 3.72 2.30
N GLN A 131 12.69 3.24 1.68
CA GLN A 131 12.72 1.97 0.96
C GLN A 131 12.34 0.77 1.84
N GLU A 132 12.79 0.73 3.09
CA GLU A 132 12.53 -0.41 3.97
C GLU A 132 11.05 -0.51 4.34
N ILE A 133 10.42 0.62 4.68
CA ILE A 133 8.99 0.69 4.97
C ILE A 133 8.19 0.27 3.74
N PHE A 134 8.55 0.76 2.55
CA PHE A 134 7.89 0.37 1.31
C PHE A 134 8.01 -1.14 1.04
N LEU A 135 9.21 -1.71 1.18
CA LEU A 135 9.41 -3.15 0.98
C LEU A 135 8.63 -3.98 2.00
N THR A 136 8.53 -3.52 3.26
CA THR A 136 7.70 -4.17 4.27
C THR A 136 6.22 -4.14 3.87
N MET A 137 5.71 -3.00 3.40
CA MET A 137 4.33 -2.89 2.90
C MET A 137 4.11 -3.84 1.72
N LEU A 138 5.01 -3.83 0.75
CA LEU A 138 4.93 -4.67 -0.45
C LEU A 138 4.91 -6.17 -0.09
N ARG A 139 5.79 -6.62 0.81
CA ARG A 139 5.87 -8.03 1.25
C ARG A 139 4.71 -8.46 2.15
N SER A 140 3.96 -7.51 2.69
CA SER A 140 2.79 -7.78 3.53
C SER A 140 1.51 -7.95 2.71
N TYR A 141 1.57 -7.71 1.40
CA TYR A 141 0.44 -7.95 0.50
C TYR A 141 0.38 -9.44 0.13
N ASP A 142 -0.79 -10.06 0.29
CA ASP A 142 -0.96 -11.52 0.24
C ASP A 142 -0.52 -12.15 -1.09
N ARG A 143 -0.56 -11.39 -2.20
CA ARG A 143 -0.09 -11.83 -3.51
C ARG A 143 1.44 -11.82 -3.65
N VAL A 144 2.21 -11.27 -2.70
CA VAL A 144 3.67 -11.15 -2.80
C VAL A 144 4.33 -12.21 -1.92
N ALA A 145 4.99 -13.19 -2.54
CA ALA A 145 5.78 -14.18 -1.80
C ALA A 145 7.20 -13.68 -1.49
N TYR A 146 7.82 -12.96 -2.43
CA TYR A 146 9.12 -12.33 -2.22
C TYR A 146 9.16 -10.98 -2.90
N ALA A 147 9.88 -10.01 -2.32
CA ALA A 147 10.20 -8.77 -2.99
C ALA A 147 11.55 -8.24 -2.51
N ASP A 148 12.37 -7.73 -3.41
CA ASP A 148 13.69 -7.19 -3.09
C ASP A 148 14.10 -6.08 -4.04
N VAL A 149 15.04 -5.27 -3.58
CA VAL A 149 15.76 -4.33 -4.43
C VAL A 149 17.01 -5.01 -4.96
N ILE A 150 17.17 -4.99 -6.28
CA ILE A 150 18.34 -5.50 -6.98
C ILE A 150 18.93 -4.34 -7.76
N ASN A 151 20.14 -3.93 -7.40
CA ASN A 151 20.76 -2.68 -7.81
C ASN A 151 19.90 -1.47 -7.37
N ASP A 152 19.17 -0.86 -8.30
CA ASP A 152 18.29 0.31 -8.11
C ASP A 152 16.83 0.03 -8.51
N ARG A 153 16.46 -1.25 -8.65
CA ARG A 153 15.18 -1.70 -9.20
C ARG A 153 14.47 -2.61 -8.21
N ILE A 154 13.15 -2.45 -8.11
CA ILE A 154 12.29 -3.26 -7.25
C ILE A 154 11.75 -4.43 -8.08
N PHE A 155 11.92 -5.63 -7.53
CA PHE A 155 11.37 -6.86 -8.10
C PHE A 155 10.49 -7.57 -7.08
N ALA A 156 9.42 -8.18 -7.55
CA ALA A 156 8.50 -8.98 -6.74
C ALA A 156 8.18 -10.30 -7.43
N TYR A 157 8.13 -11.38 -6.65
CA TYR A 157 7.58 -12.67 -7.05
C TYR A 157 6.14 -12.75 -6.55
N LEU A 158 5.20 -12.74 -7.50
CA LEU A 158 3.77 -12.76 -7.21
C LEU A 158 3.23 -14.19 -7.23
N LEU A 159 2.29 -14.47 -6.33
CA LEU A 159 1.49 -15.68 -6.27
C LEU A 159 0.21 -15.47 -7.09
N ASP A 160 0.35 -15.47 -8.41
CA ASP A 160 -0.75 -15.31 -9.37
C ASP A 160 -0.92 -16.56 -10.25
N GLU A 161 -1.88 -16.52 -11.18
CA GLU A 161 -2.17 -17.62 -12.12
C GLU A 161 -0.97 -18.02 -12.99
N PHE A 162 0.08 -17.19 -13.08
CA PHE A 162 1.29 -17.54 -13.84
C PHE A 162 2.33 -18.29 -13.01
N ASN A 163 2.24 -18.20 -11.68
CA ASN A 163 3.16 -18.80 -10.71
C ASN A 163 2.46 -19.78 -9.74
N ASP A 164 1.18 -20.09 -9.97
CA ASP A 164 0.32 -20.92 -9.10
C ASP A 164 0.77 -22.38 -9.01
N GLU A 165 1.45 -22.89 -10.04
CA GLU A 165 1.93 -24.27 -10.10
C GLU A 165 3.13 -24.53 -9.17
N TYR A 166 3.87 -23.49 -8.76
CA TYR A 166 5.10 -23.67 -7.98
C TYR A 166 5.43 -22.46 -7.08
N ILE A 167 5.36 -22.68 -5.76
CA ILE A 167 5.87 -21.72 -4.79
C ILE A 167 7.38 -21.92 -4.65
N ILE A 168 8.17 -20.92 -5.05
CA ILE A 168 9.63 -20.95 -4.92
C ILE A 168 10.07 -20.87 -3.46
N THR A 169 11.17 -21.53 -3.15
CA THR A 169 11.84 -21.45 -1.84
C THR A 169 12.72 -20.20 -1.74
N GLU A 170 13.08 -19.80 -0.51
CA GLU A 170 14.01 -18.69 -0.27
C GLU A 170 15.36 -18.88 -0.98
N LYS A 171 15.88 -20.11 -1.00
CA LYS A 171 17.12 -20.43 -1.72
C LYS A 171 17.00 -20.21 -3.22
N GLU A 172 15.86 -20.58 -3.81
CA GLU A 172 15.58 -20.36 -5.23
C GLU A 172 15.40 -18.86 -5.52
N TRP A 173 14.79 -18.11 -4.59
CA TRP A 173 14.71 -16.65 -4.69
C TRP A 173 16.10 -16.00 -4.71
N GLU A 174 17.03 -16.42 -3.86
CA GLU A 174 18.43 -15.93 -3.90
C GLU A 174 19.12 -16.23 -5.24
N GLU A 175 18.89 -17.40 -5.85
CA GLU A 175 19.39 -17.71 -7.19
C GLU A 175 18.79 -16.78 -8.26
N ILE A 176 17.48 -16.56 -8.20
CA ILE A 176 16.77 -15.64 -9.09
C ILE A 176 17.33 -14.22 -8.97
N LYS A 177 17.59 -13.74 -7.75
CA LYS A 177 18.17 -12.41 -7.52
C LYS A 177 19.54 -12.24 -8.17
N GLN A 178 20.40 -13.25 -8.07
CA GLN A 178 21.71 -13.24 -8.73
C GLN A 178 21.56 -13.09 -10.24
N ARG A 179 20.66 -13.88 -10.85
CA ARG A 179 20.39 -13.81 -12.29
C ARG A 179 19.85 -12.45 -12.70
N LEU A 180 18.89 -11.89 -11.96
CA LEU A 180 18.34 -10.55 -12.23
C LEU A 180 19.40 -9.45 -12.13
N GLY A 181 20.37 -9.58 -11.22
CA GLY A 181 21.49 -8.64 -11.10
C GLY A 181 22.43 -8.64 -12.32
N GLU A 182 22.49 -9.73 -13.06
CA GLU A 182 23.29 -9.85 -14.30
C GLU A 182 22.59 -9.22 -15.52
N TYR A 183 21.25 -9.11 -15.50
CA TYR A 183 20.47 -8.42 -16.52
C TYR A 183 20.52 -6.91 -16.30
N ILE A 184 21.54 -6.25 -16.88
CA ILE A 184 21.51 -4.81 -17.08
C ILE A 184 20.51 -4.53 -18.22
N LEU A 185 19.24 -4.30 -17.87
CA LEU A 185 18.20 -3.77 -18.78
C LEU A 185 18.34 -2.26 -18.99
#